data_AF-A0A6M3IQ43-F1
#
_entry.id   AF-A0A6M3IQ43-F1
#
_cell.length_a   1.000
_cell.length_b   1.000
_cell.length_c   1.000
_cell.angle_alpha   90.00
_cell.angle_beta   90.00
_cell.angle_gamma   90.00
#
_symmetry.space_group_name_H-M   'P 1'
#
loop_
_entity.id
_entity.type
_entity.pdbx_description
1 polymer ?
#
loop_
_entity_poly.entity_id
_entity_poly.type
_entity_poly.pdbx_seq_one_letter_code
_entity_poly.pdbx_strand_id
1 'polypeptide(L)'
;MADRYLKATGNWNNNNTWSATDGGAAGASFPTSSDSVHFTANSNGLTLTVNVSSNCINFVADEANTATVAGASNITVTGNVTLHANMTWSHTGVLFCVDTAGNKTLTSAGKTFGGQVWFSGAGGGYTLQDDLSCGTNSFVPYRGTINTNGQMVTCGNFALLDANAKTITLGSSIINCTSWTYSGSNLTVTANTSTINVTGTGNFTGGSITTYHHVNLNGTAHTILGDNTIEKLRLAAGSTITITPASTQTIRALRTLSTAASPTIIQTGGAAATIQSHRGYCGLNHVNLTSIVAGEKYKYYAGDNSTDGTGNTNWIFTHNSRRGSRRWVGRHR
;
A
#
# COMPACT_ATOMS: atom_id res chain seq x y z
N MET A 1 13.78 30.76 9.90
CA MET A 1 13.75 29.35 10.30
C MET A 1 14.76 29.18 11.39
N ALA A 2 14.37 28.66 12.55
CA ALA A 2 15.30 28.41 13.64
C ALA A 2 15.38 26.91 13.92
N ASP A 3 16.54 26.45 14.38
CA ASP A 3 16.73 25.06 14.75
C ASP A 3 16.42 24.85 16.23
N ARG A 4 15.86 23.69 16.55
CA ARG A 4 15.55 23.24 17.91
C ARG A 4 16.11 21.85 18.14
N TYR A 5 17.08 21.77 19.04
CA TYR A 5 17.81 20.55 19.34
C TYR A 5 17.27 19.91 20.61
N LEU A 6 16.95 18.62 20.56
CA LEU A 6 16.57 17.88 21.77
C LEU A 6 17.76 17.83 22.73
N LYS A 7 17.63 18.45 23.90
CA LYS A 7 18.71 18.60 24.88
C LYS A 7 18.43 17.93 26.23
N ALA A 8 17.16 17.74 26.59
CA ALA A 8 16.78 17.05 27.81
C ALA A 8 15.62 16.09 27.55
N THR A 9 15.52 15.04 28.36
CA THR A 9 14.31 14.20 28.40
C THR A 9 13.13 15.03 28.88
N GLY A 10 12.02 15.00 28.15
CA GLY A 10 10.87 15.82 28.49
C GLY A 10 9.79 15.87 27.43
N ASN A 11 8.79 16.69 27.74
CA ASN A 11 7.65 16.96 26.88
C ASN A 11 8.00 17.92 25.74
N TRP A 12 7.37 17.76 24.58
CA TRP A 12 7.55 18.66 23.44
C TRP A 12 7.26 20.10 23.82
N ASN A 13 6.15 20.38 24.51
CA ASN A 13 5.75 21.75 24.87
C ASN A 13 6.47 22.33 26.10
N ASN A 14 7.61 21.76 26.50
CA ASN A 14 8.43 22.28 27.59
C ASN A 14 9.70 22.92 27.02
N ASN A 15 9.91 24.21 27.26
CA ASN A 15 11.10 24.92 26.79
C ASN A 15 12.42 24.32 27.32
N ASN A 16 12.39 23.70 28.50
CA ASN A 16 13.58 23.05 29.08
C ASN A 16 13.96 21.74 28.36
N THR A 17 13.14 21.22 27.46
CA THR A 17 13.45 20.07 26.60
C THR A 17 14.41 20.48 25.45
N TRP A 18 14.43 21.77 25.08
CA TRP A 18 15.01 22.24 23.82
C TRP A 18 16.18 23.20 24.01
N SER A 19 17.13 23.13 23.07
CA SER A 19 18.20 24.11 22.90
C SER A 19 18.10 24.81 21.54
N ALA A 20 18.62 26.04 21.47
CA ALA A 20 18.69 26.85 20.24
C ALA A 20 19.92 26.51 19.38
N THR A 21 20.91 25.80 19.94
CA THR A 21 22.11 25.35 19.24
C THR A 21 22.41 23.90 19.64
N ASP A 22 23.07 23.15 18.78
CA ASP A 22 23.49 21.79 19.11
C ASP A 22 24.43 21.80 20.34
N GLY A 23 24.18 20.91 21.30
CA GLY A 23 24.94 20.83 22.55
C GLY A 23 24.74 22.01 23.52
N GLY A 24 24.00 23.06 23.15
CA GLY A 24 23.80 24.27 23.95
C GLY A 24 22.99 24.09 25.24
N ALA A 25 22.75 25.20 25.94
CA ALA A 25 21.92 25.22 27.14
C ALA A 25 20.44 24.96 26.81
N ALA A 26 19.71 24.37 27.74
CA ALA A 26 18.26 24.20 27.66
C ALA A 26 17.53 25.54 27.88
N GLY A 27 16.25 25.60 27.49
CA GLY A 27 15.37 26.75 27.72
C GLY A 27 14.96 27.50 26.45
N ALA A 28 15.32 26.99 25.27
CA ALA A 28 14.80 27.52 24.03
C ALA A 28 13.29 27.28 23.92
N SER A 29 12.57 28.11 23.18
CA SER A 29 11.15 27.87 22.92
C SER A 29 10.95 26.50 22.29
N PHE A 30 9.87 25.78 22.66
CA PHE A 30 9.54 24.55 21.96
C PHE A 30 9.29 24.79 20.44
N PRO A 31 9.55 23.78 19.59
CA PRO A 31 9.40 23.92 18.14
C PRO A 31 7.96 24.16 17.73
N THR A 32 7.80 25.04 16.75
CA THR A 32 6.56 25.36 16.06
C THR A 32 6.70 25.09 14.56
N SER A 33 5.68 25.43 13.77
CA SER A 33 5.70 25.28 12.31
C SER A 33 6.76 26.15 11.58
N SER A 34 7.52 26.99 12.30
CA SER A 34 8.63 27.77 11.74
C SER A 34 10.02 27.19 12.04
N ASP A 35 10.09 26.09 12.79
CA ASP A 35 11.33 25.57 13.36
C ASP A 35 11.65 24.16 12.84
N SER A 36 12.93 23.86 12.62
CA SER A 36 13.39 22.49 12.37
C SER A 36 13.74 21.81 13.69
N VAL A 37 13.29 20.57 13.86
CA VAL A 37 13.61 19.73 15.00
C VAL A 37 14.79 18.85 14.66
N HIS A 38 15.77 18.84 15.56
CA HIS A 38 17.02 18.10 15.41
C HIS A 38 17.26 17.20 16.61
N PHE A 39 17.61 15.96 16.33
CA PHE A 39 18.12 15.00 17.28
C PHE A 39 19.54 14.66 16.87
N THR A 40 20.51 15.01 17.71
CA THR A 40 21.94 14.87 17.42
C THR A 40 22.61 13.85 18.32
N ALA A 41 23.92 13.70 18.24
CA ALA A 41 24.69 12.93 19.21
C ALA A 41 24.44 13.38 20.66
N ASN A 42 24.11 14.67 20.87
CA ASN A 42 23.74 15.23 22.18
C ASN A 42 22.35 14.80 22.66
N SER A 43 21.55 14.20 21.78
CA SER A 43 20.22 13.67 22.09
C SER A 43 20.25 12.18 22.49
N ASN A 44 21.43 11.54 22.47
CA ASN A 44 21.57 10.11 22.78
C ASN A 44 21.04 9.74 24.16
N GLY A 45 20.23 8.68 24.23
CA GLY A 45 19.58 8.22 25.46
C GLY A 45 18.44 9.13 25.97
N LEU A 46 18.17 10.28 25.34
CA LEU A 46 17.08 11.16 25.75
C LEU A 46 15.74 10.69 25.20
N THR A 47 14.66 11.02 25.91
CA THR A 47 13.28 10.75 25.44
C THR A 47 12.53 12.05 25.22
N LEU A 48 12.04 12.25 24.00
CA LEU A 48 11.06 13.28 23.68
C LEU A 48 9.65 12.68 23.74
N THR A 49 8.81 13.22 24.63
CA THR A 49 7.40 12.88 24.71
C THR A 49 6.57 13.90 23.94
N VAL A 50 5.94 13.48 22.85
CA VAL A 50 4.99 14.30 22.07
C VAL A 50 3.64 14.29 22.80
N ASN A 51 3.51 15.19 23.77
CA ASN A 51 2.39 15.26 24.72
C ASN A 51 1.26 16.22 24.27
N VAL A 52 1.49 16.99 23.21
CA VAL A 52 0.50 17.86 22.56
C VAL A 52 0.65 17.74 21.06
N SER A 53 -0.35 18.19 20.29
CA SER A 53 -0.21 18.28 18.84
C SER A 53 0.91 19.24 18.48
N SER A 54 1.95 18.70 17.84
CA SER A 54 3.22 19.37 17.64
C SER A 54 3.49 19.60 16.16
N ASN A 55 4.23 20.67 15.85
CA ASN A 55 4.51 21.06 14.48
C ASN A 55 5.99 21.38 14.34
N CYS A 56 6.57 21.04 13.19
CA CYS A 56 7.89 21.48 12.78
C CYS A 56 7.98 21.59 11.25
N ILE A 57 9.03 22.26 10.78
CA ILE A 57 9.40 22.25 9.36
C ILE A 57 10.05 20.91 9.06
N ASN A 58 11.27 20.68 9.55
CA ASN A 58 11.94 19.39 9.38
C ASN A 58 11.92 18.61 10.68
N PHE A 59 11.87 17.28 10.56
CA PHE A 59 12.11 16.35 11.66
C PHE A 59 13.36 15.56 11.32
N VAL A 60 14.48 15.89 11.95
CA VAL A 60 15.80 15.39 11.57
C VAL A 60 16.42 14.67 12.76
N ALA A 61 16.63 13.37 12.63
CA ALA A 61 17.54 12.63 13.48
C ALA A 61 18.82 12.35 12.68
N ASP A 62 19.90 13.00 13.06
CA ASP A 62 21.22 12.82 12.45
C ASP A 62 22.10 11.87 13.26
N GLU A 63 23.39 11.83 12.94
CA GLU A 63 24.49 11.06 13.56
C GLU A 63 24.19 10.20 14.80
N ALA A 64 24.35 8.87 14.65
CA ALA A 64 24.47 7.91 15.76
C ALA A 64 23.38 8.03 16.85
N ASN A 65 22.19 8.48 16.46
CA ASN A 65 21.15 8.85 17.40
C ASN A 65 20.43 7.65 18.01
N THR A 66 20.38 7.59 19.34
CA THR A 66 19.68 6.59 20.18
C THR A 66 18.51 7.21 20.96
N ALA A 67 18.10 8.43 20.62
CA ALA A 67 16.98 9.08 21.26
C ALA A 67 15.69 8.30 21.04
N THR A 68 14.75 8.48 21.97
CA THR A 68 13.41 7.93 21.90
C THR A 68 12.40 9.03 21.59
N VAL A 69 11.57 8.80 20.58
CA VAL A 69 10.37 9.60 20.31
C VAL A 69 9.17 8.79 20.80
N ALA A 70 8.42 9.36 21.74
CA ALA A 70 7.29 8.73 22.42
C ALA A 70 6.05 9.63 22.42
N GLY A 71 4.95 9.15 22.99
CA GLY A 71 3.69 9.88 23.11
C GLY A 71 2.69 9.53 22.02
N ALA A 72 1.49 10.10 22.14
CA ALA A 72 0.34 9.74 21.31
C ALA A 72 -0.30 10.94 20.60
N SER A 73 0.15 12.17 20.88
CA SER A 73 -0.34 13.36 20.18
C SER A 73 0.27 13.47 18.78
N ASN A 74 -0.40 14.17 17.87
CA ASN A 74 0.01 14.20 16.47
C ASN A 74 1.28 15.02 16.24
N ILE A 75 2.06 14.65 15.22
CA ILE A 75 3.19 15.44 14.72
C ILE A 75 2.86 15.88 13.30
N THR A 76 2.94 17.18 13.03
CA THR A 76 2.84 17.73 11.68
C THR A 76 4.20 18.23 11.22
N VAL A 77 4.68 17.73 10.09
CA VAL A 77 5.96 18.08 9.48
C VAL A 77 5.69 18.69 8.11
N THR A 78 6.16 19.92 7.86
CA THR A 78 5.93 20.61 6.57
C THR A 78 7.08 20.48 5.57
N GLY A 79 8.22 20.01 6.05
CA GLY A 79 9.47 19.77 5.34
C GLY A 79 9.83 18.29 5.33
N ASN A 80 11.12 17.98 5.41
CA ASN A 80 11.59 16.59 5.34
C ASN A 80 11.45 15.87 6.68
N VAL A 81 11.20 14.57 6.61
CA VAL A 81 11.31 13.66 7.74
C VAL A 81 12.51 12.75 7.49
N THR A 82 13.53 12.85 8.34
CA THR A 82 14.72 12.01 8.28
C THR A 82 14.92 11.36 9.64
N LEU A 83 14.62 10.08 9.75
CA LEU A 83 14.87 9.30 10.95
C LEU A 83 16.25 8.63 10.89
N HIS A 84 16.68 8.09 12.03
CA HIS A 84 17.96 7.39 12.15
C HIS A 84 17.75 5.93 12.59
N ALA A 85 18.58 5.01 12.10
CA ALA A 85 18.38 3.57 12.32
C ALA A 85 18.46 3.16 13.80
N ASN A 86 19.29 3.85 14.59
CA ASN A 86 19.51 3.57 16.00
C ASN A 86 18.47 4.23 16.93
N MET A 87 17.60 5.10 16.41
CA MET A 87 16.59 5.75 17.24
C MET A 87 15.49 4.76 17.62
N THR A 88 14.78 5.07 18.70
CA THR A 88 13.56 4.36 19.09
C THR A 88 12.34 5.20 18.74
N TRP A 89 11.48 4.68 17.86
CA TRP A 89 10.17 5.26 17.58
C TRP A 89 9.09 4.46 18.31
N SER A 90 8.64 4.96 19.45
CA SER A 90 7.52 4.40 20.24
C SER A 90 6.26 5.25 20.15
N HIS A 91 6.31 6.34 19.38
CA HIS A 91 5.22 7.27 19.19
C HIS A 91 4.08 6.66 18.36
N THR A 92 2.85 6.85 18.85
CA THR A 92 1.63 6.25 18.30
C THR A 92 0.65 7.27 17.72
N GLY A 93 0.96 8.56 17.81
CA GLY A 93 0.14 9.61 17.21
C GLY A 93 0.23 9.59 15.68
N VAL A 94 -0.63 10.35 15.03
CA VAL A 94 -0.58 10.50 13.57
C VAL A 94 0.63 11.34 13.18
N LEU A 95 1.37 10.88 12.16
CA LEU A 95 2.37 11.68 11.46
C LEU A 95 1.71 12.32 10.22
N PHE A 96 1.59 13.64 10.23
CA PHE A 96 1.13 14.42 9.08
C PHE A 96 2.34 15.01 8.32
N CYS A 97 2.57 14.51 7.12
CA CYS A 97 3.53 15.02 6.16
C CYS A 97 2.83 16.01 5.23
N VAL A 98 3.01 17.33 5.43
CA VAL A 98 2.23 18.38 4.76
C VAL A 98 3.12 19.29 3.91
N ASP A 99 3.19 19.07 2.61
CA ASP A 99 4.01 19.89 1.71
C ASP A 99 3.16 20.66 0.69
N THR A 100 3.39 21.96 0.56
CA THR A 100 2.69 22.83 -0.40
C THR A 100 3.60 23.40 -1.49
N ALA A 101 4.91 23.11 -1.45
CA ALA A 101 5.91 23.70 -2.34
C ALA A 101 6.58 22.69 -3.28
N GLY A 102 6.44 21.39 -3.02
CA GLY A 102 7.02 20.29 -3.80
C GLY A 102 8.27 19.68 -3.17
N ASN A 103 8.52 18.42 -3.52
CA ASN A 103 9.79 17.69 -3.35
C ASN A 103 10.28 17.46 -1.92
N LYS A 104 9.40 17.08 -0.98
CA LYS A 104 9.85 16.61 0.35
C LYS A 104 10.15 15.13 0.35
N THR A 105 10.94 14.71 1.33
CA THR A 105 11.34 13.32 1.50
C THR A 105 10.95 12.80 2.87
N LEU A 106 10.75 11.48 2.92
CA LEU A 106 10.58 10.73 4.16
C LEU A 106 11.56 9.55 4.12
N THR A 107 12.45 9.53 5.10
CA THR A 107 13.36 8.42 5.42
C THR A 107 12.96 7.87 6.78
N SER A 108 12.39 6.66 6.81
CA SER A 108 11.90 6.00 8.03
C SER A 108 13.04 5.36 8.83
N ALA A 109 14.19 5.11 8.19
CA ALA A 109 15.37 4.43 8.73
C ALA A 109 15.02 3.11 9.43
N GLY A 110 14.14 2.32 8.81
CA GLY A 110 13.67 1.03 9.34
C GLY A 110 12.75 1.11 10.56
N LYS A 111 12.26 2.31 10.94
CA LYS A 111 11.26 2.46 11.99
C LYS A 111 9.87 2.08 11.48
N THR A 112 9.04 1.57 12.39
CA THR A 112 7.60 1.41 12.16
C THR A 112 6.86 2.53 12.89
N PHE A 113 6.06 3.30 12.16
CA PHE A 113 5.21 4.33 12.74
C PHE A 113 4.04 3.67 13.50
N GLY A 114 3.90 3.98 14.79
CA GLY A 114 2.86 3.41 15.65
C GLY A 114 1.46 3.95 15.38
N GLY A 115 1.34 5.03 14.59
CA GLY A 115 0.09 5.62 14.15
C GLY A 115 -0.04 5.67 12.63
N GLN A 116 -1.07 6.36 12.14
CA GLN A 116 -1.26 6.59 10.72
C GLN A 116 -0.19 7.54 10.16
N VAL A 117 0.11 7.40 8.87
CA VAL A 117 0.97 8.33 8.13
C VAL A 117 0.14 8.99 7.04
N TRP A 118 -0.01 10.31 7.12
CA TRP A 118 -0.82 11.12 6.21
C TRP A 118 0.07 11.98 5.33
N PHE A 119 -0.21 12.00 4.03
CA PHE A 119 0.45 12.89 3.07
C PHE A 119 -0.56 13.90 2.55
N SER A 120 -0.27 15.19 2.74
CA SER A 120 -1.17 16.27 2.40
C SER A 120 -0.41 17.49 1.84
N GLY A 121 -1.17 18.48 1.39
CA GLY A 121 -0.70 19.73 0.84
C GLY A 121 -0.88 19.79 -0.68
N ALA A 122 -1.78 20.67 -1.10
CA ALA A 122 -2.05 20.86 -2.53
C ALA A 122 -0.83 21.49 -3.21
N GLY A 123 -0.45 20.95 -4.37
CA GLY A 123 0.71 21.42 -5.13
C GLY A 123 2.06 20.90 -4.64
N GLY A 124 2.15 20.32 -3.44
CA GLY A 124 3.36 19.66 -2.97
C GLY A 124 3.35 18.15 -3.11
N GLY A 125 4.38 17.51 -2.56
CA GLY A 125 4.47 16.07 -2.52
C GLY A 125 5.68 15.51 -1.79
N TYR A 126 5.56 14.23 -1.42
CA TYR A 126 6.60 13.47 -0.76
C TYR A 126 7.15 12.35 -1.65
N THR A 127 8.43 12.07 -1.50
CA THR A 127 9.11 10.91 -2.08
C THR A 127 9.74 10.07 -0.97
N LEU A 128 9.36 8.79 -0.89
CA LEU A 128 9.98 7.86 0.07
C LEU A 128 11.44 7.60 -0.33
N GLN A 129 12.34 7.60 0.64
CA GLN A 129 13.77 7.29 0.41
C GLN A 129 14.12 5.85 0.78
N ASP A 130 13.31 5.21 1.61
CA ASP A 130 13.45 3.83 2.07
C ASP A 130 12.07 3.18 2.30
N ASP A 131 12.09 1.92 2.71
CA ASP A 131 10.89 1.18 3.09
C ASP A 131 10.17 1.87 4.26
N LEU A 132 8.85 2.02 4.11
CA LEU A 132 7.99 2.62 5.13
C LEU A 132 7.02 1.59 5.70
N SER A 133 6.92 1.54 7.02
CA SER A 133 5.93 0.74 7.73
C SER A 133 5.12 1.60 8.69
N CYS A 134 3.79 1.51 8.62
CA CYS A 134 2.90 1.95 9.69
C CYS A 134 2.16 0.77 10.35
N GLY A 135 2.71 -0.45 10.21
CA GLY A 135 2.17 -1.66 10.84
C GLY A 135 0.74 -1.94 10.38
N THR A 136 -0.20 -2.05 11.32
CA THR A 136 -1.63 -2.25 11.05
C THR A 136 -2.41 -0.95 10.84
N ASN A 137 -1.73 0.20 10.84
CA ASN A 137 -2.36 1.51 10.65
C ASN A 137 -2.52 1.87 9.17
N SER A 138 -3.09 3.04 8.91
CA SER A 138 -3.32 3.52 7.54
C SER A 138 -2.13 4.30 7.00
N PHE A 139 -1.81 4.02 5.73
CA PHE A 139 -1.02 4.89 4.87
C PHE A 139 -2.00 5.71 4.02
N VAL A 140 -2.01 7.04 4.18
CA VAL A 140 -3.08 7.91 3.68
C VAL A 140 -2.54 9.00 2.75
N PRO A 141 -2.48 8.75 1.43
CA PRO A 141 -2.34 9.81 0.43
C PRO A 141 -3.61 10.67 0.40
N TYR A 142 -3.60 11.82 1.06
CA TYR A 142 -4.79 12.65 1.22
C TYR A 142 -4.89 13.74 0.14
N ARG A 143 -3.81 14.51 -0.09
CA ARG A 143 -3.73 15.62 -1.08
C ARG A 143 -2.30 15.78 -1.60
N GLY A 144 -2.15 16.22 -2.85
CA GLY A 144 -0.84 16.42 -3.47
C GLY A 144 -0.25 15.15 -4.07
N THR A 145 1.07 15.07 -4.18
CA THR A 145 1.75 13.94 -4.81
C THR A 145 2.46 13.05 -3.79
N ILE A 146 2.34 11.74 -3.93
CA ILE A 146 3.19 10.77 -3.22
C ILE A 146 3.89 9.88 -4.24
N ASN A 147 5.21 9.79 -4.14
CA ASN A 147 6.03 8.86 -4.89
C ASN A 147 6.64 7.85 -3.92
N THR A 148 6.24 6.59 -4.05
CA THR A 148 6.81 5.50 -3.23
C THR A 148 8.22 5.12 -3.66
N ASN A 149 8.69 5.61 -4.82
CA ASN A 149 10.07 5.53 -5.26
C ASN A 149 10.66 4.11 -5.33
N GLY A 150 9.83 3.10 -5.62
CA GLY A 150 10.25 1.71 -5.67
C GLY A 150 10.40 1.04 -4.31
N GLN A 151 10.16 1.76 -3.21
CA GLN A 151 10.30 1.26 -1.83
C GLN A 151 9.09 0.45 -1.39
N MET A 152 9.29 -0.47 -0.45
CA MET A 152 8.19 -1.21 0.15
C MET A 152 7.34 -0.31 1.04
N VAL A 153 6.01 -0.45 0.96
CA VAL A 153 5.08 0.16 1.90
C VAL A 153 4.30 -0.94 2.61
N THR A 154 4.42 -1.00 3.94
CA THR A 154 3.66 -1.93 4.78
C THR A 154 2.66 -1.17 5.64
N CYS A 155 1.38 -1.53 5.53
CA CYS A 155 0.29 -0.87 6.25
C CYS A 155 -0.88 -1.82 6.51
N GLY A 156 -1.77 -1.47 7.44
CA GLY A 156 -3.06 -2.13 7.56
C GLY A 156 -3.95 -1.74 6.39
N ASN A 157 -4.06 -0.43 6.12
CA ASN A 157 -4.86 0.07 5.01
C ASN A 157 -4.05 1.03 4.13
N PHE A 158 -3.99 0.74 2.83
CA PHE A 158 -3.57 1.72 1.84
C PHE A 158 -4.81 2.49 1.40
N ALA A 159 -4.99 3.71 1.93
CA ALA A 159 -6.27 4.39 1.95
C ALA A 159 -6.33 5.56 0.95
N LEU A 160 -6.94 5.32 -0.20
CA LEU A 160 -7.20 6.32 -1.24
C LEU A 160 -8.61 6.90 -1.07
N LEU A 161 -8.75 7.79 -0.09
CA LEU A 161 -10.02 8.34 0.37
C LEU A 161 -10.28 9.75 -0.20
N ASP A 162 -11.55 10.16 -0.14
CA ASP A 162 -12.04 11.52 -0.37
C ASP A 162 -11.82 12.11 -1.78
N ALA A 163 -12.59 13.14 -2.10
CA ALA A 163 -12.64 13.80 -3.41
C ALA A 163 -11.52 14.84 -3.64
N ASN A 164 -10.38 14.68 -2.97
CA ASN A 164 -9.27 15.62 -3.09
C ASN A 164 -8.33 15.28 -4.25
N ALA A 165 -7.82 16.31 -4.94
CA ALA A 165 -6.77 16.18 -5.95
C ALA A 165 -5.49 15.55 -5.38
N LYS A 166 -5.15 14.35 -5.86
CA LYS A 166 -3.96 13.62 -5.44
C LYS A 166 -3.40 12.71 -6.54
N THR A 167 -2.08 12.57 -6.55
CA THR A 167 -1.34 11.72 -7.50
C THR A 167 -0.48 10.74 -6.73
N ILE A 168 -0.54 9.46 -7.08
CA ILE A 168 0.27 8.40 -6.47
C ILE A 168 1.08 7.70 -7.54
N THR A 169 2.41 7.69 -7.38
CA THR A 169 3.33 6.96 -8.23
C THR A 169 3.91 5.78 -7.46
N LEU A 170 3.65 4.57 -7.96
CA LEU A 170 4.08 3.33 -7.30
C LEU A 170 5.42 2.78 -7.80
N GLY A 171 5.98 3.26 -8.92
CA GLY A 171 7.24 2.73 -9.46
C GLY A 171 7.30 1.19 -9.51
N SER A 172 8.38 0.61 -8.99
CA SER A 172 8.53 -0.85 -8.80
C SER A 172 8.18 -1.33 -7.39
N SER A 173 7.46 -0.51 -6.61
CA SER A 173 7.22 -0.75 -5.19
C SER A 173 6.42 -2.01 -4.91
N ILE A 174 6.65 -2.58 -3.72
CA ILE A 174 5.83 -3.63 -3.14
C ILE A 174 4.93 -3.00 -2.08
N ILE A 175 3.61 -3.05 -2.29
CA ILE A 175 2.63 -2.59 -1.31
C ILE A 175 2.09 -3.80 -0.58
N ASN A 176 2.42 -3.92 0.70
CA ASN A 176 1.88 -4.94 1.60
C ASN A 176 0.79 -4.30 2.46
N CYS A 177 -0.47 -4.65 2.19
CA CYS A 177 -1.59 -4.15 2.96
C CYS A 177 -2.56 -5.24 3.41
N THR A 178 -3.31 -4.96 4.47
CA THR A 178 -4.49 -5.78 4.81
C THR A 178 -5.66 -5.38 3.92
N SER A 179 -5.81 -4.09 3.64
CA SER A 179 -6.86 -3.51 2.78
C SER A 179 -6.26 -2.54 1.75
N TRP A 180 -6.85 -2.55 0.55
CA TRP A 180 -6.64 -1.55 -0.50
C TRP A 180 -7.96 -0.81 -0.69
N THR A 181 -8.12 0.34 0.00
CA THR A 181 -9.37 1.10 -0.05
C THR A 181 -9.29 2.19 -1.10
N TYR A 182 -10.28 2.20 -1.99
CA TYR A 182 -10.54 3.29 -2.92
C TYR A 182 -12.00 3.74 -2.74
N SER A 183 -12.18 4.98 -2.33
CA SER A 183 -13.51 5.59 -2.18
C SER A 183 -13.53 7.08 -2.51
N GLY A 184 -12.47 7.59 -3.16
CA GLY A 184 -12.32 8.99 -3.55
C GLY A 184 -12.59 9.27 -5.03
N SER A 185 -12.50 10.55 -5.38
CA SER A 185 -12.42 11.07 -6.75
C SER A 185 -11.25 12.04 -6.85
N ASN A 186 -10.96 12.56 -8.06
CA ASN A 186 -9.81 13.44 -8.33
C ASN A 186 -8.45 12.79 -7.98
N LEU A 187 -8.32 11.52 -8.35
CA LEU A 187 -7.22 10.66 -7.96
C LEU A 187 -6.54 10.09 -9.21
N THR A 188 -5.24 10.30 -9.33
CA THR A 188 -4.39 9.70 -10.36
C THR A 188 -3.49 8.66 -9.72
N VAL A 189 -3.52 7.41 -10.20
CA VAL A 189 -2.57 6.36 -9.78
C VAL A 189 -1.73 5.91 -10.97
N THR A 190 -0.42 6.01 -10.85
CA THR A 190 0.55 5.48 -11.80
C THR A 190 1.20 4.23 -11.21
N ALA A 191 0.59 3.07 -11.47
CA ALA A 191 1.00 1.80 -10.87
C ALA A 191 2.35 1.27 -11.38
N ASN A 192 2.81 1.69 -12.56
CA ASN A 192 4.08 1.27 -13.18
C ASN A 192 4.27 -0.26 -13.17
N THR A 193 5.29 -0.80 -12.50
CA THR A 193 5.58 -2.24 -12.41
C THR A 193 5.35 -2.80 -11.01
N SER A 194 4.63 -2.05 -10.16
CA SER A 194 4.40 -2.38 -8.75
C SER A 194 3.70 -3.72 -8.52
N THR A 195 3.86 -4.22 -7.30
CA THR A 195 3.13 -5.38 -6.78
C THR A 195 2.31 -4.97 -5.56
N ILE A 196 0.99 -5.20 -5.62
CA ILE A 196 0.07 -4.96 -4.51
C ILE A 196 -0.32 -6.31 -3.91
N ASN A 197 -0.01 -6.50 -2.63
CA ASN A 197 -0.33 -7.68 -1.84
C ASN A 197 -1.41 -7.32 -0.83
N VAL A 198 -2.64 -7.77 -1.06
CA VAL A 198 -3.76 -7.59 -0.14
C VAL A 198 -3.96 -8.89 0.64
N THR A 199 -3.71 -8.87 1.95
CA THR A 199 -3.71 -10.06 2.81
C THR A 199 -5.01 -10.26 3.59
N GLY A 200 -5.75 -9.18 3.85
CA GLY A 200 -7.04 -9.24 4.51
C GLY A 200 -8.15 -9.73 3.59
N THR A 201 -9.38 -9.61 4.07
CA THR A 201 -10.59 -9.84 3.30
C THR A 201 -11.29 -8.52 3.00
N GLY A 202 -12.14 -8.48 1.98
CA GLY A 202 -13.00 -7.34 1.70
C GLY A 202 -12.86 -6.82 0.27
N ASN A 203 -13.00 -5.52 0.08
CA ASN A 203 -13.09 -4.96 -1.25
C ASN A 203 -11.71 -4.71 -1.84
N PHE A 204 -11.55 -5.05 -3.12
CA PHE A 204 -10.52 -4.50 -3.99
C PHE A 204 -11.20 -3.67 -5.07
N THR A 205 -10.98 -2.35 -5.04
CA THR A 205 -11.48 -1.43 -6.05
C THR A 205 -10.28 -0.80 -6.76
N GLY A 206 -10.11 -1.10 -8.05
CA GLY A 206 -9.08 -0.46 -8.87
C GLY A 206 -9.52 0.89 -9.44
N GLY A 207 -10.81 1.22 -9.37
CA GLY A 207 -11.37 2.54 -9.66
C GLY A 207 -11.44 2.92 -11.13
N SER A 208 -11.16 2.00 -12.06
CA SER A 208 -11.02 2.28 -13.50
C SER A 208 -10.00 3.37 -13.86
N ILE A 209 -9.12 3.74 -12.92
CA ILE A 209 -8.22 4.90 -13.08
C ILE A 209 -6.86 4.56 -13.69
N THR A 210 -6.46 3.29 -13.67
CA THR A 210 -5.13 2.87 -14.11
C THR A 210 -5.10 1.40 -14.50
N THR A 211 -3.99 0.98 -15.11
CA THR A 211 -3.66 -0.43 -15.27
C THR A 211 -2.75 -0.84 -14.13
N TYR A 212 -3.23 -1.72 -13.25
CA TYR A 212 -2.41 -2.28 -12.18
C TYR A 212 -1.49 -3.37 -12.74
N HIS A 213 -0.23 -3.38 -12.32
CA HIS A 213 0.73 -4.34 -12.84
C HIS A 213 0.53 -5.72 -12.19
N HIS A 214 0.94 -5.90 -10.93
CA HIS A 214 0.69 -7.16 -10.22
C HIS A 214 -0.21 -6.94 -9.00
N VAL A 215 -1.33 -7.66 -8.94
CA VAL A 215 -2.24 -7.68 -7.79
C VAL A 215 -2.34 -9.11 -7.27
N ASN A 216 -2.06 -9.28 -5.99
CA ASN A 216 -2.17 -10.53 -5.27
C ASN A 216 -3.24 -10.39 -4.18
N LEU A 217 -4.39 -11.04 -4.38
CA LEU A 217 -5.44 -11.15 -3.37
C LEU A 217 -5.18 -12.42 -2.55
N ASN A 218 -4.46 -12.26 -1.45
CA ASN A 218 -3.94 -13.35 -0.61
C ASN A 218 -4.90 -13.76 0.51
N GLY A 219 -5.93 -12.97 0.80
CA GLY A 219 -6.96 -13.31 1.78
C GLY A 219 -7.93 -14.39 1.30
N THR A 220 -8.73 -14.91 2.23
CA THR A 220 -9.69 -15.99 1.99
C THR A 220 -10.95 -15.54 1.25
N ALA A 221 -11.26 -14.23 1.24
CA ALA A 221 -12.42 -13.70 0.53
C ALA A 221 -12.19 -12.27 0.06
N HIS A 222 -12.54 -11.96 -1.19
CA HIS A 222 -12.47 -10.61 -1.75
C HIS A 222 -13.69 -10.28 -2.61
N THR A 223 -14.10 -9.03 -2.60
CA THR A 223 -15.04 -8.47 -3.56
C THR A 223 -14.30 -7.52 -4.50
N ILE A 224 -14.25 -7.84 -5.79
CA ILE A 224 -13.65 -6.97 -6.80
C ILE A 224 -14.73 -6.01 -7.31
N LEU A 225 -14.54 -4.72 -7.04
CA LEU A 225 -15.51 -3.68 -7.37
C LEU A 225 -15.19 -2.94 -8.66
N GLY A 226 -16.25 -2.59 -9.40
CA GLY A 226 -16.18 -1.80 -10.62
C GLY A 226 -15.43 -2.50 -11.76
N ASP A 227 -15.11 -1.74 -12.80
CA ASP A 227 -14.29 -2.20 -13.92
C ASP A 227 -12.80 -2.02 -13.59
N ASN A 228 -11.98 -3.01 -13.91
CA ASN A 228 -10.55 -2.93 -13.60
C ASN A 228 -9.71 -3.43 -14.77
N THR A 229 -8.51 -2.85 -14.92
CA THR A 229 -7.48 -3.35 -15.84
C THR A 229 -6.26 -3.78 -15.04
N ILE A 230 -5.86 -5.05 -15.16
CA ILE A 230 -4.81 -5.68 -14.35
C ILE A 230 -3.91 -6.55 -15.25
N GLU A 231 -2.60 -6.33 -15.21
CA GLU A 231 -1.65 -7.16 -15.98
C GLU A 231 -1.54 -8.57 -15.38
N LYS A 232 -1.45 -8.72 -14.07
CA LYS A 232 -1.44 -10.02 -13.40
C LYS A 232 -2.29 -9.99 -12.14
N LEU A 233 -3.36 -10.78 -12.13
CA LEU A 233 -4.15 -11.04 -10.93
C LEU A 233 -3.86 -12.44 -10.42
N ARG A 234 -3.39 -12.56 -9.17
CA ARG A 234 -3.25 -13.83 -8.48
C ARG A 234 -4.24 -13.93 -7.33
N LEU A 235 -4.93 -15.05 -7.26
CA LEU A 235 -5.90 -15.39 -6.22
C LEU A 235 -5.36 -16.53 -5.35
N ALA A 236 -5.59 -16.44 -4.04
CA ALA A 236 -5.21 -17.48 -3.09
C ALA A 236 -5.96 -18.80 -3.32
N ALA A 237 -5.39 -19.91 -2.84
CA ALA A 237 -6.05 -21.20 -2.83
C ALA A 237 -7.28 -21.14 -1.90
N GLY A 238 -8.39 -21.76 -2.27
CA GLY A 238 -9.60 -21.78 -1.44
C GLY A 238 -10.29 -20.42 -1.27
N SER A 239 -9.86 -19.37 -1.96
CA SER A 239 -10.46 -18.04 -1.81
C SER A 239 -11.82 -17.94 -2.48
N THR A 240 -12.73 -17.16 -1.90
CA THR A 240 -13.98 -16.74 -2.55
C THR A 240 -13.84 -15.35 -3.13
N ILE A 241 -14.00 -15.23 -4.45
CA ILE A 241 -13.93 -13.96 -5.17
C ILE A 241 -15.32 -13.62 -5.69
N THR A 242 -15.88 -12.53 -5.19
CA THR A 242 -17.14 -11.97 -5.70
C THR A 242 -16.82 -10.79 -6.59
N ILE A 243 -17.33 -10.77 -7.82
CA ILE A 243 -17.17 -9.65 -8.74
C ILE A 243 -18.49 -8.87 -8.79
N THR A 244 -18.42 -7.53 -8.82
CA THR A 244 -19.61 -6.68 -8.99
C THR A 244 -20.43 -7.12 -10.21
N PRO A 245 -21.77 -7.25 -10.09
CA PRO A 245 -22.62 -7.59 -11.22
C PRO A 245 -22.42 -6.66 -12.42
N ALA A 246 -22.45 -7.23 -13.63
CA ALA A 246 -22.28 -6.51 -14.90
C ALA A 246 -20.95 -5.75 -15.09
N SER A 247 -19.97 -5.87 -14.18
CA SER A 247 -18.66 -5.25 -14.36
C SER A 247 -17.73 -6.09 -15.23
N THR A 248 -16.68 -5.46 -15.74
CA THR A 248 -15.66 -6.05 -16.60
C THR A 248 -14.28 -5.99 -15.97
N GLN A 249 -13.68 -7.17 -15.79
CA GLN A 249 -12.30 -7.32 -15.36
C GLN A 249 -11.43 -7.62 -16.59
N THR A 250 -10.59 -6.65 -16.98
CA THR A 250 -9.63 -6.80 -18.08
C THR A 250 -8.28 -7.24 -17.53
N ILE A 251 -8.02 -8.55 -17.55
CA ILE A 251 -6.88 -9.21 -16.91
C ILE A 251 -5.99 -9.90 -17.95
N ARG A 252 -4.72 -9.48 -18.11
CA ARG A 252 -3.80 -10.18 -19.03
C ARG A 252 -3.52 -11.61 -18.58
N ALA A 253 -3.16 -11.77 -17.31
CA ALA A 253 -2.79 -13.05 -16.72
C ALA A 253 -3.52 -13.28 -15.38
N LEU A 254 -4.68 -13.94 -15.45
CA LEU A 254 -5.35 -14.48 -14.27
C LEU A 254 -4.69 -15.79 -13.82
N ARG A 255 -4.39 -15.90 -12.53
CA ARG A 255 -3.83 -17.11 -11.90
C ARG A 255 -4.54 -17.38 -10.59
N THR A 256 -4.89 -18.63 -10.35
CA THR A 256 -5.33 -19.12 -9.06
C THR A 256 -4.25 -20.04 -8.49
N LEU A 257 -4.13 -20.08 -7.16
CA LEU A 257 -3.34 -21.10 -6.44
C LEU A 257 -4.21 -22.30 -6.03
N SER A 258 -5.38 -22.44 -6.65
CA SER A 258 -6.37 -23.48 -6.36
C SER A 258 -5.81 -24.89 -6.47
N THR A 259 -6.32 -25.77 -5.61
CA THR A 259 -6.02 -27.20 -5.61
C THR A 259 -7.32 -27.98 -5.49
N ALA A 260 -7.29 -29.30 -5.70
CA ALA A 260 -8.45 -30.15 -5.49
C ALA A 260 -9.04 -30.03 -4.07
N ALA A 261 -8.18 -29.85 -3.05
CA ALA A 261 -8.58 -29.70 -1.66
C ALA A 261 -9.00 -28.26 -1.29
N SER A 262 -8.68 -27.28 -2.13
CA SER A 262 -8.95 -25.86 -1.89
C SER A 262 -9.25 -25.15 -3.20
N PRO A 263 -10.41 -25.43 -3.82
CA PRO A 263 -10.80 -24.79 -5.06
C PRO A 263 -11.08 -23.30 -4.84
N THR A 264 -10.70 -22.46 -5.80
CA THR A 264 -11.01 -21.03 -5.77
C THR A 264 -12.40 -20.81 -6.36
N ILE A 265 -13.26 -20.07 -5.64
CA ILE A 265 -14.60 -19.72 -6.11
C ILE A 265 -14.55 -18.33 -6.75
N ILE A 266 -15.12 -18.18 -7.94
CA ILE A 266 -15.27 -16.89 -8.62
C ILE A 266 -16.72 -16.75 -9.06
N GLN A 267 -17.42 -15.75 -8.52
CA GLN A 267 -18.87 -15.63 -8.65
C GLN A 267 -19.33 -14.18 -8.76
N THR A 268 -20.60 -14.00 -9.15
CA THR A 268 -21.31 -12.72 -8.98
C THR A 268 -22.62 -12.92 -8.23
N GLY A 269 -23.08 -11.88 -7.54
CA GLY A 269 -24.37 -11.88 -6.82
C GLY A 269 -25.58 -11.43 -7.65
N GLY A 270 -25.48 -11.43 -8.99
CA GLY A 270 -26.51 -10.85 -9.86
C GLY A 270 -26.22 -11.09 -11.34
N ALA A 271 -26.42 -10.07 -12.18
CA ALA A 271 -26.03 -10.11 -13.59
C ALA A 271 -24.58 -10.57 -13.76
N ALA A 272 -24.31 -11.36 -14.80
CA ALA A 272 -23.00 -11.94 -15.01
C ALA A 272 -21.93 -10.86 -15.19
N ALA A 273 -20.77 -11.05 -14.60
CA ALA A 273 -19.60 -10.20 -14.79
C ALA A 273 -18.72 -10.77 -15.90
N THR A 274 -17.94 -9.92 -16.55
CA THR A 274 -17.04 -10.33 -17.63
C THR A 274 -15.60 -10.41 -17.13
N ILE A 275 -14.93 -11.53 -17.39
CA ILE A 275 -13.46 -11.63 -17.33
C ILE A 275 -12.93 -11.71 -18.75
N GLN A 276 -12.17 -10.70 -19.15
CA GLN A 276 -11.55 -10.64 -20.45
C GLN A 276 -10.04 -10.37 -20.34
N SER A 277 -9.29 -10.73 -21.36
CA SER A 277 -7.85 -10.54 -21.48
C SER A 277 -7.60 -9.80 -22.78
N HIS A 278 -6.63 -8.89 -22.77
CA HIS A 278 -6.24 -8.18 -23.98
C HIS A 278 -5.25 -8.99 -24.85
N ARG A 279 -4.60 -10.04 -24.31
CA ARG A 279 -3.62 -10.89 -25.03
C ARG A 279 -3.55 -12.32 -24.48
N GLY A 280 -3.69 -13.34 -25.34
CA GLY A 280 -3.27 -14.71 -25.05
C GLY A 280 -4.41 -15.71 -24.83
N TYR A 281 -4.33 -16.52 -23.77
CA TYR A 281 -5.39 -17.45 -23.33
C TYR A 281 -5.45 -17.45 -21.80
N CYS A 282 -6.61 -17.76 -21.22
CA CYS A 282 -6.75 -18.00 -19.79
C CYS A 282 -6.76 -19.52 -19.53
N GLY A 283 -6.03 -19.96 -18.50
CA GLY A 283 -5.97 -21.35 -18.11
C GLY A 283 -5.96 -21.46 -16.60
N LEU A 284 -7.06 -21.93 -16.05
CA LEU A 284 -7.28 -22.23 -14.64
C LEU A 284 -7.42 -23.75 -14.45
N ASN A 285 -7.47 -24.19 -13.21
CA ASN A 285 -7.95 -25.51 -12.83
C ASN A 285 -8.43 -25.48 -11.37
N HIS A 286 -9.29 -26.41 -10.96
CA HIS A 286 -9.86 -26.44 -9.61
C HIS A 286 -10.56 -25.12 -9.23
N VAL A 287 -11.36 -24.57 -10.14
CA VAL A 287 -12.16 -23.36 -9.88
C VAL A 287 -13.65 -23.67 -9.97
N ASN A 288 -14.45 -22.94 -9.18
CA ASN A 288 -15.90 -22.96 -9.29
C ASN A 288 -16.34 -21.60 -9.81
N LEU A 289 -16.92 -21.58 -11.01
CA LEU A 289 -17.38 -20.35 -11.66
C LEU A 289 -18.91 -20.25 -11.57
N THR A 290 -19.45 -19.08 -11.30
CA THR A 290 -20.91 -18.84 -11.36
C THR A 290 -21.19 -17.44 -11.87
N SER A 291 -22.01 -17.33 -12.92
CA SER A 291 -22.35 -16.06 -13.57
C SER A 291 -21.13 -15.28 -14.06
N ILE A 292 -20.15 -15.98 -14.66
CA ILE A 292 -18.96 -15.36 -15.26
C ILE A 292 -18.96 -15.55 -16.78
N VAL A 293 -18.94 -14.43 -17.50
CA VAL A 293 -18.74 -14.39 -18.95
C VAL A 293 -17.24 -14.30 -19.24
N ALA A 294 -16.71 -15.24 -20.02
CA ALA A 294 -15.38 -15.09 -20.60
C ALA A 294 -15.43 -14.22 -21.88
N GLY A 295 -14.43 -13.37 -22.08
CA GLY A 295 -14.31 -12.57 -23.30
C GLY A 295 -14.15 -13.44 -24.56
N GLU A 296 -14.70 -13.02 -25.69
CA GLU A 296 -14.82 -13.85 -26.90
C GLU A 296 -13.53 -13.95 -27.73
N LYS A 297 -12.63 -12.98 -27.61
CA LYS A 297 -11.43 -12.86 -28.46
C LYS A 297 -10.44 -14.02 -28.28
N TYR A 298 -10.40 -14.61 -27.09
CA TYR A 298 -9.41 -15.63 -26.72
C TYR A 298 -10.09 -16.81 -26.03
N LYS A 299 -9.40 -17.94 -25.95
CA LYS A 299 -9.93 -19.13 -25.25
C LYS A 299 -9.72 -19.03 -23.74
N TYR A 300 -10.76 -19.37 -22.98
CA TYR A 300 -10.75 -19.40 -21.52
C TYR A 300 -11.02 -20.81 -21.04
N TYR A 301 -9.98 -21.46 -20.53
CA TYR A 301 -10.10 -22.79 -19.93
C TYR A 301 -10.27 -22.63 -18.42
N ALA A 302 -11.42 -23.05 -17.91
CA ALA A 302 -11.61 -23.23 -16.47
C ALA A 302 -10.85 -24.47 -15.98
N GLY A 303 -10.63 -25.45 -16.85
CA GLY A 303 -9.94 -26.72 -16.55
C GLY A 303 -10.92 -27.90 -16.43
N ASP A 304 -10.38 -29.11 -16.49
CA ASP A 304 -11.10 -30.39 -16.37
C ASP A 304 -11.56 -30.69 -14.94
N ASN A 305 -10.86 -30.16 -13.92
CA ASN A 305 -11.20 -30.36 -12.51
C ASN A 305 -11.96 -29.17 -11.91
N SER A 306 -12.69 -28.44 -12.75
CA SER A 306 -13.41 -27.22 -12.37
C SER A 306 -14.92 -27.42 -12.49
N THR A 307 -15.68 -26.65 -11.72
CA THR A 307 -17.14 -26.73 -11.70
C THR A 307 -17.76 -25.61 -12.52
N ASP A 308 -18.59 -25.98 -13.49
CA ASP A 308 -19.44 -25.05 -14.23
C ASP A 308 -20.75 -24.81 -13.45
N GLY A 309 -20.80 -23.73 -12.68
CA GLY A 309 -22.05 -23.27 -12.07
C GLY A 309 -22.99 -22.64 -13.09
N THR A 310 -24.12 -22.11 -12.62
CA THR A 310 -25.11 -21.48 -13.50
C THR A 310 -24.61 -20.17 -14.10
N GLY A 311 -25.03 -19.85 -15.33
CA GLY A 311 -24.87 -18.52 -15.92
C GLY A 311 -23.47 -18.20 -16.48
N ASN A 312 -22.57 -19.18 -16.54
CA ASN A 312 -21.27 -18.99 -17.21
C ASN A 312 -21.43 -19.08 -18.73
N THR A 313 -20.65 -18.28 -19.47
CA THR A 313 -20.58 -18.35 -20.94
C THR A 313 -19.14 -18.22 -21.41
N ASN A 314 -18.83 -18.81 -22.57
CA ASN A 314 -17.52 -18.80 -23.24
C ASN A 314 -16.35 -19.46 -22.47
N TRP A 315 -16.63 -20.12 -21.33
CA TRP A 315 -15.65 -20.93 -20.61
C TRP A 315 -15.60 -22.37 -21.12
N ILE A 316 -14.40 -22.95 -21.12
CA ILE A 316 -14.15 -24.34 -21.50
C ILE A 316 -13.77 -25.13 -20.24
N PHE A 317 -14.64 -26.06 -19.84
CA PHE A 317 -14.47 -26.93 -18.67
C PHE A 317 -13.84 -28.28 -19.05
N THR A 318 -12.76 -28.22 -19.83
CA THR A 318 -12.01 -29.41 -20.24
C THR A 318 -10.52 -29.13 -20.18
N HIS A 319 -9.73 -30.21 -20.34
CA HIS A 319 -8.28 -30.14 -20.29
C HIS A 319 -7.69 -29.19 -21.34
N ASN A 320 -6.81 -28.28 -20.92
CA ASN A 320 -6.04 -27.44 -21.84
C ASN A 320 -4.83 -28.21 -22.38
N SER A 321 -4.98 -28.79 -23.58
CA SER A 321 -3.95 -29.58 -24.27
C SER A 321 -2.61 -28.86 -24.55
N ARG A 322 -2.53 -27.54 -24.33
CA ARG A 322 -1.30 -26.74 -24.53
C ARG A 322 -0.35 -26.71 -23.32
N ARG A 323 -0.71 -27.29 -22.16
CA ARG A 323 0.18 -27.37 -20.98
C ARG A 323 0.85 -28.71 -20.72
N GLY A 324 0.67 -29.73 -21.57
CA GLY A 324 1.43 -30.96 -21.43
C GLY A 324 0.99 -32.09 -22.35
N SER A 325 1.58 -32.16 -23.55
CA SER A 325 1.76 -33.44 -24.22
C SER A 325 3.26 -33.68 -24.50
N ARG A 326 4.08 -33.65 -23.45
CA ARG A 326 5.29 -34.49 -23.48
C ARG A 326 4.80 -35.92 -23.23
N ARG A 327 4.26 -36.56 -24.26
CA ARG A 327 4.05 -38.01 -24.23
C ARG A 327 5.43 -38.63 -24.08
N TRP A 328 5.69 -39.27 -22.94
CA TRP A 328 6.86 -40.12 -22.77
C TRP A 328 6.66 -41.32 -23.71
N VAL A 329 7.34 -41.32 -24.85
CA VAL A 329 7.36 -42.50 -25.72
C VAL A 329 8.42 -43.42 -25.13
N GLY A 330 8.01 -44.26 -24.20
CA GLY A 330 8.85 -45.34 -23.70
C GLY A 330 9.19 -46.25 -24.86
N ARG A 331 10.44 -46.22 -25.32
CA ARG A 331 10.98 -47.29 -26.16
C ARG A 331 11.24 -48.48 -25.24
N HIS A 332 10.37 -49.47 -25.31
CA HIS A 332 10.69 -50.81 -24.83
C HIS A 332 11.47 -51.56 -25.91
N ARG A 333 12.65 -52.04 -25.48
CA ARG A 333 13.62 -52.94 -26.13
C ARG A 333 14.49 -52.32 -27.22
#